data_AF-A0A946PBQ2-F1
#
_entry.id   AF-A0A946PBQ2-F1
#
_cell.length_a   1.000
_cell.length_b   1.000
_cell.length_c   1.000
_cell.angle_alpha   90.00
_cell.angle_beta   90.00
_cell.angle_gamma   90.00
#
_symmetry.space_group_name_H-M   'P 1'
#
loop_
_entity.id
_entity.type
_entity.pdbx_description
1 polymer ?
#
loop_
_entity_poly.entity_id
_entity_poly.type
_entity_poly.pdbx_seq_one_letter_code
_entity_poly.pdbx_strand_id
1 'polypeptide(L)'
;MLRLAWLIPCVFVAPVIAADWPQWRGPEGQGHAPTAVDLPVRWSIGSAEEVSTHRDNICWRTELPGRAWSSAMIDGEIIWLTTAIEDGSAQEGPPPPGSKKPQPRSVAKSVTFRALGLDSRDGQIVENIKLFSVDNPQPTHVLNSFASPSPVLGADRLYCQFGDYGTACVDTKKASVVWHNRSQRLNHENGPGSTPVLWRDLLIFHCDGSDVQYVVALDTNTGEEVWRTDRSGEMNDNPEMKKAYGTPLVTSVGGREVLLSPAAN
;
A
#
# COMPACT_ATOMS: atom_id res chain seq x y z
N MET A 1 -11.83 -14.18 67.86
CA MET A 1 -11.21 -14.53 66.55
C MET A 1 -11.78 -13.59 65.50
N LEU A 2 -11.09 -12.49 65.18
CA LEU A 2 -11.47 -11.59 64.09
C LEU A 2 -10.86 -12.13 62.78
N ARG A 3 -11.70 -12.50 61.81
CA ARG A 3 -11.25 -12.82 60.44
C ARG A 3 -11.18 -11.52 59.65
N LEU A 4 -9.97 -11.06 59.35
CA LEU A 4 -9.73 -9.96 58.41
C LEU A 4 -9.96 -10.50 56.99
N ALA A 5 -11.04 -10.08 56.33
CA ALA A 5 -11.27 -10.37 54.91
C ALA A 5 -10.39 -9.43 54.07
N TRP A 6 -9.42 -9.99 53.35
CA TRP A 6 -8.60 -9.25 52.40
C TRP A 6 -9.40 -9.05 51.11
N LEU A 7 -9.82 -7.81 50.84
CA LEU A 7 -10.34 -7.41 49.54
C LEU A 7 -9.15 -7.21 48.59
N ILE A 8 -8.93 -8.15 47.68
CA ILE A 8 -7.96 -7.98 46.58
C ILE A 8 -8.61 -7.02 45.57
N PRO A 9 -8.01 -5.85 45.29
CA PRO A 9 -8.52 -4.97 44.25
C PRO A 9 -8.30 -5.65 42.89
N CYS A 10 -9.38 -5.97 42.17
CA CYS A 10 -9.30 -6.34 40.77
C CYS A 10 -8.94 -5.09 39.96
N VAL A 11 -7.66 -4.95 39.61
CA VAL A 11 -7.21 -3.94 38.64
C VAL A 11 -7.67 -4.42 37.26
N PHE A 12 -8.72 -3.77 36.73
CA PHE A 12 -9.10 -3.93 35.33
C PHE A 12 -8.08 -3.18 34.47
N VAL A 13 -7.19 -3.93 33.82
CA VAL A 13 -6.36 -3.39 32.74
C VAL A 13 -7.22 -3.42 31.48
N ALA A 14 -7.71 -2.26 31.05
CA ALA A 14 -8.32 -2.14 29.73
C ALA A 14 -7.21 -2.28 28.68
N PRO A 15 -7.36 -3.16 27.67
CA PRO A 15 -6.39 -3.23 26.59
C PRO A 15 -6.38 -1.89 25.85
N VAL A 16 -5.19 -1.31 25.68
CA VAL A 16 -4.99 -0.18 24.78
C VAL A 16 -5.04 -0.76 23.36
N ILE A 17 -6.20 -0.65 22.71
CA ILE A 17 -6.35 -1.04 21.31
C ILE A 17 -5.81 0.13 20.48
N ALA A 18 -4.79 -0.14 19.65
CA ALA A 18 -4.29 0.83 18.69
C ALA A 18 -5.42 1.23 17.72
N ALA A 19 -5.48 2.50 17.34
CA ALA A 19 -6.48 2.93 16.35
C ALA A 19 -6.19 2.31 14.98
N ASP A 20 -7.22 1.79 14.33
CA ASP A 20 -7.10 1.24 12.98
C ASP A 20 -6.65 2.32 11.98
N TRP A 21 -5.94 1.87 10.95
CA TRP A 21 -5.45 2.72 9.87
C TRP A 21 -5.67 2.00 8.54
N PRO A 22 -6.91 1.95 8.04
CA PRO A 22 -7.29 1.00 6.99
C PRO A 22 -6.82 1.40 5.59
N GLN A 23 -6.46 2.67 5.38
CA GLN A 23 -6.16 3.18 4.04
C GLN A 23 -5.03 4.21 4.06
N TRP A 24 -4.51 4.51 2.87
CA TRP A 24 -3.51 5.55 2.69
C TRP A 24 -3.98 6.89 3.27
N ARG A 25 -3.11 7.52 4.07
CA ARG A 25 -3.43 8.73 4.85
C ARG A 25 -4.53 8.54 5.92
N GLY A 26 -4.78 7.30 6.34
CA GLY A 26 -5.54 7.00 7.55
C GLY A 26 -7.05 6.94 7.35
N PRO A 27 -7.82 6.79 8.44
CA PRO A 27 -9.26 6.49 8.39
C PRO A 27 -10.07 7.44 7.51
N GLU A 28 -9.69 8.72 7.46
CA GLU A 28 -10.36 9.77 6.67
C GLU A 28 -9.63 10.12 5.35
N GLY A 29 -8.51 9.46 5.05
CA GLY A 29 -7.69 9.73 3.86
C GLY A 29 -6.98 11.10 3.85
N GLN A 30 -6.97 11.82 4.97
CA GLN A 30 -6.42 13.19 5.08
C GLN A 30 -5.07 13.28 5.79
N GLY A 31 -4.60 12.20 6.42
CA GLY A 31 -3.30 12.14 7.09
C GLY A 31 -3.35 12.64 8.53
N HIS A 32 -4.53 12.63 9.15
CA HIS A 32 -4.73 13.06 10.55
C HIS A 32 -4.89 11.85 11.47
N ALA A 33 -4.25 11.93 12.64
CA ALA A 33 -4.34 10.95 13.72
C ALA A 33 -4.91 11.62 14.98
N PRO A 34 -6.23 11.89 15.06
CA PRO A 34 -6.81 12.76 16.07
C PRO A 34 -6.70 12.21 17.50
N THR A 35 -6.52 10.89 17.65
CA THR A 35 -6.38 10.20 18.94
C THR A 35 -4.93 10.01 19.37
N ALA A 36 -3.97 10.33 18.50
CA ALA A 36 -2.55 10.15 18.81
C ALA A 36 -2.06 11.24 19.77
N VAL A 37 -1.50 10.83 20.89
CA VAL A 37 -0.94 11.70 21.94
C VAL A 37 0.43 11.18 22.35
N ASP A 38 1.22 12.02 23.04
CA ASP A 38 2.54 11.67 23.58
C ASP A 38 3.51 11.04 22.56
N LEU A 39 3.42 11.48 21.30
CA LEU A 39 4.24 10.97 20.22
C LEU A 39 5.72 11.32 20.45
N PRO A 40 6.66 10.36 20.23
CA PRO A 40 8.08 10.62 20.38
C PRO A 40 8.56 11.68 19.37
N VAL A 41 9.14 12.77 19.90
CA VAL A 41 9.70 13.87 19.11
C VAL A 41 11.21 13.72 18.85
N ARG A 42 11.82 12.64 19.35
CA ARG A 42 13.23 12.28 19.13
C ARG A 42 13.32 10.79 18.86
N TRP A 43 14.21 10.42 17.95
CA TRP A 43 14.44 9.03 17.57
C TRP A 43 15.91 8.66 17.64
N SER A 44 16.21 7.61 18.39
CA SER A 44 17.53 6.95 18.37
C SER A 44 17.50 5.84 17.34
N ILE A 45 18.09 6.09 16.16
CA ILE A 45 18.14 5.11 15.07
C ILE A 45 19.44 4.31 15.19
N GLY A 46 19.32 3.00 15.38
CA GLY A 46 20.43 2.02 15.32
C GLY A 46 20.06 0.81 14.44
N SER A 47 21.00 -0.11 14.24
CA SER A 47 20.74 -1.42 13.61
C SER A 47 19.66 -2.19 14.40
N ALA A 48 19.05 -3.22 13.78
CA ALA A 48 18.03 -4.03 14.48
C ALA A 48 18.58 -4.67 15.79
N GLU A 49 19.88 -4.97 15.83
CA GLU A 49 20.59 -5.49 16.99
C GLU A 49 20.87 -4.39 18.04
N GLU A 50 21.12 -3.15 17.62
CA GLU A 50 21.35 -2.01 18.51
C GLU A 50 20.04 -1.53 19.18
N VAL A 51 18.92 -1.61 18.46
CA VAL A 51 17.58 -1.22 18.96
C VAL A 51 17.15 -2.05 20.18
N SER A 52 17.59 -3.31 20.32
CA SER A 52 17.22 -4.13 21.49
C SER A 52 17.87 -3.67 22.79
N THR A 53 18.95 -2.88 22.71
CA THR A 53 19.74 -2.42 23.88
C THR A 53 19.43 -0.99 24.30
N HIS A 54 19.00 -0.13 23.37
CA HIS A 54 18.65 1.28 23.60
C HIS A 54 17.16 1.52 23.29
N ARG A 55 16.29 1.17 24.24
CA ARG A 55 14.82 1.18 24.11
C ARG A 55 14.15 2.54 24.30
N ASP A 56 14.80 3.65 23.99
CA ASP A 56 14.26 4.94 24.43
C ASP A 56 12.98 5.33 23.68
N ASN A 57 12.77 4.84 22.44
CA ASN A 57 11.58 5.18 21.66
C ASN A 57 11.25 4.27 20.44
N ILE A 58 11.95 3.16 20.22
CA ILE A 58 11.63 2.16 19.17
C ILE A 58 11.21 0.85 19.86
N CYS A 59 9.98 0.40 19.61
CA CYS A 59 9.43 -0.82 20.24
C CYS A 59 10.02 -2.10 19.65
N TRP A 60 10.16 -2.15 18.31
CA TRP A 60 10.69 -3.28 17.55
C TRP A 60 11.12 -2.83 16.16
N ARG A 61 11.89 -3.69 15.48
CA ARG A 61 12.30 -3.51 14.08
C ARG A 61 12.36 -4.86 13.38
N THR A 62 11.77 -4.93 12.21
CA THR A 62 11.70 -6.15 11.40
C THR A 62 12.25 -5.88 10.02
N GLU A 63 13.20 -6.71 9.58
CA GLU A 63 13.65 -6.71 8.19
C GLU A 63 12.58 -7.38 7.33
N LEU A 64 12.15 -6.69 6.27
CA LEU A 64 11.11 -7.17 5.37
C LEU A 64 11.74 -7.75 4.11
N PRO A 65 11.21 -8.87 3.57
CA PRO A 65 11.70 -9.40 2.31
C PRO A 65 11.32 -8.49 1.14
N GLY A 66 12.18 -8.43 0.12
CA GLY A 66 11.92 -7.68 -1.10
C GLY A 66 12.12 -6.17 -0.96
N ARG A 67 11.48 -5.41 -1.84
CA ARG A 67 11.58 -3.94 -1.91
C ARG A 67 10.20 -3.33 -2.16
N ALA A 68 9.87 -2.29 -1.40
CA ALA A 68 8.56 -1.62 -1.48
C ALA A 68 8.62 -0.18 -0.97
N TRP A 69 7.62 0.61 -1.38
CA TRP A 69 7.34 1.94 -0.82
C TRP A 69 5.89 2.07 -0.33
N SER A 70 5.13 0.97 -0.30
CA SER A 70 3.78 0.94 0.26
C SER A 70 3.80 1.35 1.73
N SER A 71 2.74 2.02 2.17
CA SER A 71 2.52 2.33 3.58
C SER A 71 1.79 1.21 4.30
N ALA A 72 1.98 1.17 5.61
CA ALA A 72 1.33 0.22 6.50
C ALA A 72 -0.17 0.51 6.64
N MET A 73 -0.96 -0.56 6.68
CA MET A 73 -2.37 -0.54 7.05
C MET A 73 -2.56 -1.31 8.36
N ILE A 74 -3.35 -0.79 9.29
CA ILE A 74 -3.52 -1.38 10.62
C ILE A 74 -4.96 -1.88 10.75
N ASP A 75 -5.09 -3.18 11.07
CA ASP A 75 -6.34 -3.88 11.40
C ASP A 75 -6.17 -4.55 12.77
N GLY A 76 -6.59 -3.87 13.84
CA GLY A 76 -6.39 -4.31 15.22
C GLY A 76 -4.92 -4.55 15.56
N GLU A 77 -4.55 -5.81 15.81
CA GLU A 77 -3.17 -6.19 16.17
C GLU A 77 -2.30 -6.54 14.94
N ILE A 78 -2.83 -6.48 13.72
CA ILE A 78 -2.08 -6.82 12.49
C ILE A 78 -1.76 -5.58 11.67
N ILE A 79 -0.49 -5.45 11.30
CA ILE A 79 0.01 -4.45 10.37
C ILE A 79 0.19 -5.11 9.00
N TRP A 80 -0.63 -4.71 8.04
CA TRP A 80 -0.58 -5.18 6.66
C TRP A 80 0.29 -4.28 5.78
N LEU A 81 1.14 -4.91 4.96
CA LEU A 81 2.05 -4.27 4.02
C LEU A 81 2.05 -5.04 2.69
N THR A 82 2.54 -4.42 1.63
CA THR A 82 2.83 -5.10 0.38
C THR A 82 4.32 -5.07 0.06
N THR A 83 4.84 -6.11 -0.58
CA THR A 83 6.22 -6.14 -1.04
C THR A 83 6.38 -6.81 -2.39
N ALA A 84 7.49 -6.50 -3.07
CA ALA A 84 7.92 -7.12 -4.31
C ALA A 84 9.29 -7.77 -4.12
N ILE A 85 9.38 -9.08 -4.34
CA ILE A 85 10.66 -9.81 -4.38
C ILE A 85 11.13 -9.85 -5.82
N GLU A 86 12.26 -9.19 -6.09
CA GLU A 86 12.85 -9.07 -7.43
C GLU A 86 13.93 -10.14 -7.63
N ASP A 87 13.89 -10.85 -8.77
CA ASP A 87 14.96 -11.74 -9.21
C ASP A 87 15.83 -11.06 -10.28
N GLY A 88 17.16 -11.10 -10.09
CA GLY A 88 18.13 -10.64 -11.07
C GLY A 88 18.07 -9.14 -11.38
N SER A 89 18.04 -8.27 -10.36
CA SER A 89 17.99 -6.82 -10.55
C SER A 89 19.30 -6.25 -11.10
N ALA A 90 19.25 -5.61 -12.27
CA ALA A 90 20.35 -4.80 -12.81
C ALA A 90 19.94 -3.31 -12.85
N GLN A 91 20.91 -2.39 -12.67
CA GLN A 91 20.68 -0.94 -12.63
C GLN A 91 20.79 -0.23 -13.99
N GLU A 92 20.75 -0.98 -15.09
CA GLU A 92 20.77 -0.42 -16.45
C GLU A 92 19.70 -1.09 -17.30
N GLY A 93 18.66 -0.33 -17.64
CA GLY A 93 17.61 -0.71 -18.58
C GLY A 93 17.59 0.20 -19.80
N PRO A 94 16.87 -0.16 -20.88
CA PRO A 94 16.70 0.75 -22.02
C PRO A 94 16.08 2.07 -21.56
N PRO A 95 16.38 3.21 -22.22
CA PRO A 95 15.75 4.47 -21.90
C PRO A 95 14.22 4.36 -22.01
N PRO A 96 13.47 5.14 -21.23
CA PRO A 96 12.02 5.15 -21.37
C PRO A 96 11.60 5.62 -22.78
N PRO A 97 10.51 5.07 -23.35
CA PRO A 97 10.05 5.47 -24.67
C PRO A 97 9.84 6.99 -24.75
N GLY A 98 10.44 7.64 -25.74
CA GLY A 98 10.31 9.10 -25.94
C GLY A 98 11.26 9.98 -25.11
N SER A 99 11.98 9.43 -24.12
CA SER A 99 12.97 10.21 -23.37
C SER A 99 14.35 10.18 -24.06
N LYS A 100 14.93 11.37 -24.26
CA LYS A 100 16.30 11.54 -24.79
C LYS A 100 17.36 11.51 -23.68
N LYS A 101 16.97 11.58 -22.41
CA LYS A 101 17.89 11.62 -21.27
C LYS A 101 18.02 10.22 -20.67
N PRO A 102 19.25 9.76 -20.38
CA PRO A 102 19.44 8.57 -19.56
C PRO A 102 18.78 8.77 -18.20
N GLN A 103 17.94 7.82 -17.79
CA GLN A 103 17.41 7.75 -16.44
C GLN A 103 17.88 6.43 -15.79
N PRO A 104 18.20 6.42 -14.48
CA PRO A 104 18.56 5.21 -13.77
C PRO A 104 17.34 4.29 -13.62
N ARG A 105 17.44 3.04 -14.10
CA ARG A 105 16.33 2.09 -14.11
C ARG A 105 16.74 0.74 -13.52
N SER A 106 15.84 0.17 -12.72
CA SER A 106 15.91 -1.21 -12.24
C SER A 106 15.21 -2.13 -13.25
N VAL A 107 15.94 -3.15 -13.71
CA VAL A 107 15.42 -4.24 -14.55
C VAL A 107 15.45 -5.52 -13.74
N ALA A 108 14.30 -6.18 -13.59
CA ALA A 108 14.20 -7.49 -12.95
C ALA A 108 13.85 -8.56 -13.99
N LYS A 109 14.33 -9.79 -13.79
CA LYS A 109 13.95 -10.96 -14.61
C LYS A 109 12.54 -11.43 -14.29
N SER A 110 12.22 -11.47 -13.01
CA SER A 110 10.88 -11.76 -12.51
C SER A 110 10.64 -11.01 -11.20
N VAL A 111 9.37 -10.77 -10.89
CA VAL A 111 8.94 -10.15 -9.63
C VAL A 111 7.82 -10.97 -9.03
N THR A 112 7.93 -11.28 -7.74
CA THR A 112 6.86 -11.90 -6.95
C THR A 112 6.26 -10.90 -5.98
N PHE A 113 4.98 -10.62 -6.15
CA PHE A 113 4.20 -9.70 -5.32
C PHE A 113 3.62 -10.43 -4.12
N ARG A 114 3.69 -9.80 -2.94
CA ARG A 114 3.29 -10.40 -1.68
C ARG A 114 2.54 -9.41 -0.79
N ALA A 115 1.63 -9.93 0.02
CA ALA A 115 1.10 -9.23 1.18
C ALA A 115 1.78 -9.79 2.44
N LEU A 116 2.21 -8.90 3.33
CA LEU A 116 2.80 -9.24 4.62
C LEU A 116 1.85 -8.79 5.72
N GLY A 117 1.68 -9.62 6.74
CA GLY A 117 1.03 -9.26 7.99
C GLY A 117 2.04 -9.36 9.12
N LEU A 118 2.19 -8.29 9.90
CA LEU A 118 3.07 -8.24 11.06
C LEU A 118 2.24 -8.11 12.33
N ASP A 119 2.64 -8.82 13.39
CA ASP A 119 2.09 -8.60 14.73
C ASP A 119 2.55 -7.23 15.24
N SER A 120 1.60 -6.36 15.62
CA SER A 120 1.90 -4.99 16.03
C SER A 120 2.66 -4.92 17.36
N ARG A 121 2.65 -5.99 18.17
CA ARG A 121 3.24 -6.02 19.51
C ARG A 121 4.74 -6.25 19.48
N ASP A 122 5.21 -7.07 18.55
CA ASP A 122 6.62 -7.46 18.47
C ASP A 122 7.23 -7.34 17.06
N GLY A 123 6.42 -6.99 16.06
CA GLY A 123 6.85 -6.81 14.68
C GLY A 123 7.06 -8.11 13.91
N GLN A 124 6.78 -9.28 14.48
CA GLN A 124 7.02 -10.54 13.78
C GLN A 124 6.12 -10.64 12.54
N ILE A 125 6.69 -11.12 11.43
CA ILE A 125 5.92 -11.44 10.24
C ILE A 125 5.11 -12.70 10.53
N VAL A 126 3.81 -12.52 10.78
CA VAL A 126 2.86 -13.61 11.03
C VAL A 126 2.20 -14.09 9.75
N GLU A 127 2.11 -13.23 8.73
CA GLU A 127 1.58 -13.58 7.41
C GLU A 127 2.54 -13.20 6.29
N ASN A 128 2.71 -14.10 5.33
CA ASN A 128 3.57 -13.88 4.17
C ASN A 128 2.96 -14.52 2.91
N ILE A 129 1.99 -13.82 2.32
CA ILE A 129 1.08 -14.36 1.32
C ILE A 129 1.61 -14.03 -0.07
N LYS A 130 1.90 -15.05 -0.88
CA LYS A 130 2.19 -14.86 -2.31
C LYS A 130 0.91 -14.45 -3.02
N LEU A 131 0.91 -13.31 -3.71
CA LEU A 131 -0.22 -12.84 -4.50
C LEU A 131 -0.15 -13.38 -5.93
N PHE A 132 0.93 -13.07 -6.64
CA PHE A 132 1.22 -13.55 -7.99
C PHE A 132 2.68 -13.23 -8.37
N SER A 133 3.13 -13.76 -9.51
CA SER A 133 4.44 -13.48 -10.09
C SER A 133 4.32 -12.96 -11.51
N VAL A 134 5.26 -12.10 -11.91
CA VAL A 134 5.35 -11.54 -13.27
C VAL A 134 6.77 -11.73 -13.78
N ASP A 135 6.90 -12.36 -14.94
CA ASP A 135 8.17 -12.46 -15.67
C ASP A 135 8.36 -11.24 -16.56
N ASN A 136 9.61 -10.81 -16.71
CA ASN A 136 10.03 -9.67 -17.54
C ASN A 136 9.15 -8.41 -17.31
N PRO A 137 8.98 -7.95 -16.07
CA PRO A 137 8.21 -6.74 -15.81
C PRO A 137 8.87 -5.52 -16.46
N GLN A 138 8.09 -4.46 -16.64
CA GLN A 138 8.60 -3.21 -17.17
C GLN A 138 9.73 -2.68 -16.27
N PRO A 139 10.81 -2.11 -16.84
CA PRO A 139 11.84 -1.48 -16.02
C PRO A 139 11.25 -0.31 -15.23
N THR A 140 11.66 -0.16 -13.99
CA THR A 140 11.14 0.87 -13.06
C THR A 140 12.24 1.88 -12.74
N HIS A 141 11.91 3.14 -12.49
CA HIS A 141 12.92 4.12 -12.04
C HIS A 141 13.52 3.67 -10.70
N VAL A 142 14.84 3.83 -10.46
CA VAL A 142 15.48 3.29 -9.23
C VAL A 142 14.92 3.86 -7.92
N LEU A 143 14.34 5.07 -7.98
CA LEU A 143 13.65 5.70 -6.85
C LEU A 143 12.22 5.19 -6.63
N ASN A 144 11.75 4.23 -7.42
CA ASN A 144 10.42 3.65 -7.37
C ASN A 144 10.48 2.11 -7.33
N SER A 145 9.41 1.45 -6.86
CA SER A 145 9.28 -0.02 -6.77
C SER A 145 8.06 -0.50 -7.52
N PHE A 146 8.04 -1.80 -7.76
CA PHE A 146 6.87 -2.55 -8.16
C PHE A 146 5.74 -2.50 -7.12
N ALA A 147 6.03 -2.32 -5.83
CA ALA A 147 5.10 -2.30 -4.70
C ALA A 147 5.01 -0.92 -4.00
N SER A 148 4.93 0.14 -4.81
CA SER A 148 4.80 1.51 -4.29
C SER A 148 3.37 1.91 -3.92
N PRO A 149 2.32 1.53 -4.69
CA PRO A 149 0.96 1.73 -4.22
C PRO A 149 0.74 1.01 -2.89
N SER A 150 0.02 1.65 -1.97
CA SER A 150 -0.32 1.01 -0.69
C SER A 150 -1.55 0.14 -0.84
N PRO A 151 -1.69 -0.95 -0.05
CA PRO A 151 -2.95 -1.70 -0.04
C PRO A 151 -4.05 -0.89 0.68
N VAL A 152 -5.28 -1.37 0.60
CA VAL A 152 -6.42 -0.84 1.37
C VAL A 152 -7.16 -1.97 2.06
N LEU A 153 -7.52 -1.77 3.33
CA LEU A 153 -8.33 -2.68 4.13
C LEU A 153 -9.81 -2.37 3.95
N GLY A 154 -10.59 -3.39 3.62
CA GLY A 154 -12.02 -3.47 3.88
C GLY A 154 -12.28 -4.26 5.17
N ALA A 155 -13.52 -4.71 5.39
CA ALA A 155 -13.90 -5.38 6.64
C ALA A 155 -13.06 -6.64 6.95
N ASP A 156 -13.01 -7.61 6.04
CA ASP A 156 -12.23 -8.86 6.19
C ASP A 156 -11.33 -9.10 4.97
N ARG A 157 -10.94 -8.01 4.30
CA ARG A 157 -10.30 -8.03 2.99
C ARG A 157 -9.16 -7.04 2.91
N LEU A 158 -8.05 -7.45 2.33
CA LEU A 158 -6.95 -6.58 1.94
C LEU A 158 -6.89 -6.53 0.41
N TYR A 159 -6.95 -5.34 -0.16
CA TYR A 159 -6.83 -5.13 -1.60
C TYR A 159 -5.46 -4.54 -1.92
N CYS A 160 -4.68 -5.26 -2.73
CA CYS A 160 -3.30 -4.93 -3.06
C CYS A 160 -3.23 -4.56 -4.55
N GLN A 161 -2.79 -3.34 -4.86
CA GLN A 161 -2.69 -2.84 -6.23
C GLN A 161 -1.24 -2.62 -6.63
N PHE A 162 -0.86 -3.09 -7.82
CA PHE A 162 0.52 -3.00 -8.32
C PHE A 162 0.58 -2.36 -9.72
N GLY A 163 -0.45 -1.62 -10.12
CA GLY A 163 -0.51 -1.00 -11.45
C GLY A 163 -0.69 -2.03 -12.57
N ASP A 164 0.07 -1.94 -13.66
CA ASP A 164 0.06 -2.86 -14.82
C ASP A 164 0.25 -4.32 -14.45
N TYR A 165 0.92 -4.58 -13.31
CA TYR A 165 1.26 -5.94 -12.91
C TYR A 165 0.04 -6.71 -12.40
N GLY A 166 -0.89 -6.01 -11.74
CA GLY A 166 -2.16 -6.57 -11.29
C GLY A 166 -2.67 -6.03 -9.96
N THR A 167 -3.89 -6.45 -9.64
CA THR A 167 -4.60 -6.24 -8.39
C THR A 167 -4.88 -7.59 -7.76
N ALA A 168 -4.84 -7.70 -6.43
CA ALA A 168 -5.26 -8.89 -5.72
C ALA A 168 -6.11 -8.55 -4.50
N CYS A 169 -6.99 -9.48 -4.13
CA CYS A 169 -7.74 -9.43 -2.89
C CYS A 169 -7.35 -10.62 -2.02
N VAL A 170 -7.13 -10.35 -0.74
CA VAL A 170 -6.78 -11.34 0.29
C VAL A 170 -7.86 -11.36 1.34
N ASP A 171 -8.27 -12.55 1.77
CA ASP A 171 -9.05 -12.77 2.98
C ASP A 171 -8.11 -12.66 4.18
N THR A 172 -8.27 -11.60 4.99
CA THR A 172 -7.34 -11.30 6.10
C THR A 172 -7.43 -12.31 7.23
N LYS A 173 -8.59 -12.97 7.41
CA LYS A 173 -8.81 -13.99 8.44
C LYS A 173 -8.23 -15.35 8.05
N LYS A 174 -8.28 -15.68 6.76
CA LYS A 174 -7.76 -16.95 6.22
C LYS A 174 -6.34 -16.84 5.68
N ALA A 175 -5.79 -15.63 5.61
CA ALA A 175 -4.50 -15.34 5.00
C ALA A 175 -4.34 -15.95 3.60
N SER A 176 -5.36 -15.81 2.75
CA SER A 176 -5.40 -16.45 1.43
C SER A 176 -5.92 -15.51 0.35
N VAL A 177 -5.42 -15.67 -0.86
CA VAL A 177 -5.89 -14.92 -2.03
C VAL A 177 -7.31 -15.36 -2.39
N VAL A 178 -8.22 -14.40 -2.49
CA VAL A 178 -9.61 -14.61 -2.95
C VAL A 178 -9.65 -14.52 -4.47
N TRP A 179 -9.07 -13.47 -5.04
CA TRP A 179 -8.97 -13.24 -6.47
C TRP A 179 -7.75 -12.39 -6.81
N HIS A 180 -7.32 -12.45 -8.07
CA HIS A 180 -6.39 -11.48 -8.64
C HIS A 180 -6.82 -11.11 -10.06
N ASN A 181 -6.63 -9.85 -10.45
CA ASN A 181 -6.95 -9.33 -11.78
C ASN A 181 -5.70 -8.68 -12.40
N ARG A 182 -5.37 -9.05 -13.65
CA ARG A 182 -4.22 -8.52 -14.41
C ARG A 182 -4.64 -7.91 -15.76
N SER A 183 -5.91 -7.56 -15.90
CA SER A 183 -6.51 -7.01 -17.14
C SER A 183 -6.14 -5.56 -17.41
N GLN A 184 -5.82 -4.80 -16.36
CA GLN A 184 -5.44 -3.39 -16.48
C GLN A 184 -4.00 -3.32 -17.00
N ARG A 185 -3.84 -2.94 -18.27
CA ARG A 185 -2.53 -2.85 -18.93
C ARG A 185 -2.21 -1.41 -19.32
N LEU A 186 -0.97 -0.99 -19.01
CA LEU A 186 -0.46 0.35 -19.26
C LEU A 186 1.07 0.40 -19.14
N ASN A 187 1.70 1.32 -19.86
CA ASN A 187 3.12 1.60 -19.72
C ASN A 187 3.37 2.56 -18.56
N HIS A 188 3.95 2.04 -17.48
CA HIS A 188 4.23 2.85 -16.31
C HIS A 188 5.46 3.72 -16.45
N GLU A 189 6.38 3.43 -17.37
CA GLU A 189 7.64 4.14 -17.55
C GLU A 189 8.56 4.16 -16.31
N ASN A 190 8.18 4.93 -15.28
CA ASN A 190 8.88 5.10 -14.00
C ASN A 190 8.32 4.23 -12.88
N GLY A 191 7.31 3.39 -13.14
CA GLY A 191 6.67 2.50 -12.18
C GLY A 191 5.29 2.96 -11.71
N PRO A 192 4.57 2.09 -10.97
CA PRO A 192 3.24 2.38 -10.43
C PRO A 192 3.31 3.36 -9.26
N GLY A 193 2.18 4.00 -8.94
CA GLY A 193 2.09 4.92 -7.80
C GLY A 193 0.67 5.32 -7.39
N SER A 194 -0.38 4.78 -8.02
CA SER A 194 -1.76 5.07 -7.61
C SER A 194 -2.23 4.03 -6.61
N THR A 195 -2.41 4.46 -5.35
CA THR A 195 -3.04 3.66 -4.31
C THR A 195 -4.56 3.61 -4.53
N PRO A 196 -5.21 2.45 -4.37
CA PRO A 196 -6.65 2.34 -4.49
C PRO A 196 -7.39 2.91 -3.28
N VAL A 197 -8.65 3.27 -3.50
CA VAL A 197 -9.62 3.59 -2.44
C VAL A 197 -10.83 2.68 -2.55
N LEU A 198 -11.49 2.46 -1.41
CA LEU A 198 -12.76 1.75 -1.36
C LEU A 198 -13.91 2.74 -1.38
N TRP A 199 -14.95 2.41 -2.14
CA TRP A 199 -16.24 3.07 -2.05
C TRP A 199 -17.35 2.06 -2.28
N ARG A 200 -18.08 1.75 -1.21
CA ARG A 200 -19.10 0.68 -1.20
C ARG A 200 -18.46 -0.66 -1.60
N ASP A 201 -18.93 -1.25 -2.69
CA ASP A 201 -18.48 -2.48 -3.32
C ASP A 201 -17.41 -2.25 -4.41
N LEU A 202 -16.91 -1.02 -4.57
CA LEU A 202 -15.93 -0.67 -5.59
C LEU A 202 -14.53 -0.43 -5.01
N LEU A 203 -13.54 -0.95 -5.72
CA LEU A 203 -12.12 -0.65 -5.58
C LEU A 203 -11.69 0.27 -6.72
N ILE A 204 -11.38 1.52 -6.41
CA ILE A 204 -11.16 2.58 -7.40
C ILE A 204 -9.70 3.04 -7.38
N PHE A 205 -9.05 3.11 -8.55
CA PHE A 205 -7.68 3.63 -8.68
C PHE A 205 -7.43 4.25 -10.05
N HIS A 206 -6.34 5.02 -10.15
CA HIS A 206 -5.91 5.60 -11.42
C HIS A 206 -4.97 4.64 -12.17
N CYS A 207 -5.17 4.56 -13.47
CA CYS A 207 -4.28 3.90 -14.42
C CYS A 207 -3.70 4.97 -15.34
N ASP A 208 -2.74 5.76 -14.84
CA ASP A 208 -2.07 6.80 -15.61
C ASP A 208 -0.75 6.27 -16.17
N GLY A 209 -0.79 5.71 -17.38
CA GLY A 209 0.39 5.30 -18.16
C GLY A 209 0.85 6.39 -19.12
N SER A 210 2.03 6.21 -19.71
CA SER A 210 2.49 7.11 -20.78
C SER A 210 1.77 6.88 -22.13
N ASP A 211 1.12 5.72 -22.26
CA ASP A 211 0.39 5.24 -23.43
C ASP A 211 -1.14 5.40 -23.30
N VAL A 212 -1.70 5.09 -22.14
CA VAL A 212 -3.14 5.17 -21.83
C VAL A 212 -3.37 5.74 -20.43
N GLN A 213 -4.43 6.53 -20.25
CA GLN A 213 -4.79 7.08 -18.94
C GLN A 213 -6.29 7.00 -18.69
N TYR A 214 -6.68 6.39 -17.56
CA TYR A 214 -8.08 6.26 -17.16
C TYR A 214 -8.20 6.06 -15.65
N VAL A 215 -9.41 6.25 -15.14
CA VAL A 215 -9.83 5.81 -13.80
C VAL A 215 -10.67 4.56 -13.97
N VAL A 216 -10.41 3.54 -13.14
CA VAL A 216 -11.14 2.28 -13.17
C VAL A 216 -11.72 1.97 -11.80
N ALA A 217 -12.89 1.33 -11.78
CA ALA A 217 -13.45 0.69 -10.61
C ALA A 217 -13.61 -0.81 -10.84
N LEU A 218 -13.09 -1.58 -9.90
CA LEU A 218 -13.29 -3.03 -9.85
C LEU A 218 -14.33 -3.36 -8.79
N ASP A 219 -15.14 -4.39 -9.03
CA ASP A 219 -15.99 -5.00 -8.02
C ASP A 219 -15.10 -5.68 -6.97
N THR A 220 -15.31 -5.36 -5.70
CA THR A 220 -14.51 -5.86 -4.59
C THR A 220 -14.65 -7.36 -4.33
N ASN A 221 -15.76 -7.98 -4.74
CA ASN A 221 -16.01 -9.41 -4.50
C ASN A 221 -15.37 -10.29 -5.55
N THR A 222 -15.30 -9.81 -6.79
CA THR A 222 -14.89 -10.59 -7.98
C THR A 222 -13.57 -10.11 -8.58
N GLY A 223 -13.23 -8.84 -8.36
CA GLY A 223 -12.12 -8.16 -9.01
C GLY A 223 -12.42 -7.73 -10.44
N GLU A 224 -13.63 -7.92 -10.96
CA GLU A 224 -14.00 -7.58 -12.34
C GLU A 224 -14.20 -6.07 -12.51
N GLU A 225 -13.92 -5.56 -13.71
CA GLU A 225 -14.13 -4.14 -14.02
C GLU A 225 -15.63 -3.82 -14.07
N VAL A 226 -16.08 -2.87 -13.24
CA VAL A 226 -17.46 -2.39 -13.21
C VAL A 226 -17.62 -1.20 -14.16
N TRP A 227 -16.66 -0.27 -14.11
CA TRP A 227 -16.62 0.87 -15.02
C TRP A 227 -15.21 1.40 -15.20
N ARG A 228 -15.05 2.14 -16.29
CA ARG A 228 -13.84 2.90 -16.62
C ARG A 228 -14.23 4.27 -17.16
N THR A 229 -13.46 5.29 -16.81
CA THR A 229 -13.57 6.64 -17.38
C THR A 229 -12.20 7.10 -17.85
N ASP A 230 -12.06 7.35 -19.14
CA ASP A 230 -10.83 7.89 -19.71
C ASP A 230 -10.54 9.31 -19.17
N ARG A 231 -9.24 9.65 -19.04
CA ARG A 231 -8.86 11.01 -18.67
C ARG A 231 -9.29 11.99 -19.76
N SER A 232 -9.88 13.11 -19.36
CA SER A 232 -10.24 14.20 -20.26
C SER A 232 -9.10 15.21 -20.42
N GLY A 233 -9.04 15.87 -21.57
CA GLY A 233 -8.08 16.94 -21.87
C GLY A 233 -7.04 16.52 -22.90
N GLU A 234 -6.30 17.50 -23.42
CA GLU A 234 -5.15 17.25 -24.28
C GLU A 234 -3.96 16.83 -23.41
N MET A 235 -3.30 15.74 -23.78
CA MET A 235 -2.17 15.18 -23.03
C MET A 235 -0.86 15.73 -23.55
N ASN A 236 0.08 15.95 -22.64
CA ASN A 236 1.42 16.43 -22.95
C ASN A 236 2.11 15.53 -23.96
N ASP A 237 2.77 16.12 -24.94
CA ASP A 237 3.60 15.35 -25.88
C ASP A 237 4.75 14.62 -25.18
N ASN A 238 5.21 15.12 -24.02
CA ASN A 238 6.21 14.45 -23.20
C ASN A 238 5.57 13.36 -22.31
N PRO A 239 5.88 12.06 -22.54
CA PRO A 239 5.41 10.94 -21.72
C PRO A 239 5.62 11.11 -20.22
N GLU A 240 6.74 11.73 -19.82
CA GLU A 240 7.10 11.95 -18.41
C GLU A 240 6.09 12.87 -17.69
N MET A 241 5.39 13.73 -18.43
CA MET A 241 4.44 14.72 -17.90
C MET A 241 2.99 14.24 -17.88
N LYS A 242 2.73 13.01 -18.35
CA LYS A 242 1.37 12.42 -18.39
C LYS A 242 0.94 11.76 -17.07
N LYS A 243 1.80 11.75 -16.04
CA LYS A 243 1.55 10.96 -14.81
C LYS A 243 1.51 11.84 -13.58
N ALA A 244 0.40 11.75 -12.84
CA ALA A 244 0.20 12.51 -11.59
C ALA A 244 0.68 11.77 -10.33
N TYR A 245 0.92 10.45 -10.39
CA TYR A 245 1.20 9.59 -9.22
C TYR A 245 0.23 9.81 -8.06
N GLY A 246 -1.03 10.10 -8.41
CA GLY A 246 -2.07 10.49 -7.46
C GLY A 246 -2.91 9.30 -6.98
N THR A 247 -3.39 9.41 -5.75
CA THR A 247 -4.43 8.54 -5.18
C THR A 247 -5.77 9.26 -5.30
N PRO A 248 -6.85 8.63 -5.81
CA PRO A 248 -8.17 9.23 -5.77
C PRO A 248 -8.62 9.49 -4.32
N LEU A 249 -9.54 10.43 -4.15
CA LEU A 249 -10.22 10.66 -2.87
C LEU A 249 -11.73 10.67 -3.08
N VAL A 250 -12.47 9.89 -2.31
CA VAL A 250 -13.93 10.01 -2.25
C VAL A 250 -14.31 10.90 -1.09
N THR A 251 -15.14 11.91 -1.35
CA THR A 251 -15.61 12.86 -0.33
C THR A 251 -17.00 13.39 -0.67
N SER A 252 -17.60 14.18 0.23
CA SER A 252 -18.90 14.81 0.02
C SER A 252 -18.73 16.28 -0.36
N VAL A 253 -19.29 16.68 -1.50
CA VAL A 253 -19.36 18.08 -1.95
C VAL A 253 -20.82 18.44 -2.18
N GLY A 254 -21.34 19.40 -1.42
CA GLY A 254 -22.74 19.82 -1.52
C GLY A 254 -23.75 18.69 -1.25
N GLY A 255 -23.41 17.76 -0.35
CA GLY A 255 -24.26 16.61 0.00
C GLY A 255 -24.26 15.49 -1.04
N ARG A 256 -23.38 15.54 -2.04
CA ARG A 256 -23.18 14.47 -3.02
C ARG A 256 -21.80 13.84 -2.84
N GLU A 257 -21.76 12.53 -2.86
CA GLU A 257 -20.49 11.80 -2.93
C GLU A 257 -19.83 12.07 -4.28
N VAL A 258 -18.55 12.45 -4.26
CA VAL A 258 -17.74 12.75 -5.44
C VAL A 258 -16.39 12.08 -5.33
N LEU A 259 -15.89 11.60 -6.48
CA LEU A 259 -14.51 11.15 -6.63
C LEU A 259 -13.66 12.34 -7.12
N LEU A 260 -12.71 12.76 -6.30
CA LEU A 260 -11.68 13.72 -6.68
C LEU A 260 -10.48 12.94 -7.23
N SER A 261 -10.16 13.20 -8.48
CA SER A 261 -9.13 12.47 -9.22
C SER A 261 -8.07 13.44 -9.75
N PRO A 262 -6.95 13.65 -9.03
CA PRO A 262 -5.84 14.44 -9.56
C PRO A 262 -5.29 13.82 -10.86
N ALA A 263 -4.97 14.68 -11.82
CA ALA A 263 -4.46 14.32 -13.13
C ALA A 263 -3.25 15.20 -13.50
N ALA A 264 -2.46 14.71 -14.46
CA ALA A 264 -1.42 15.46 -15.12
C ALA A 264 -1.75 15.45 -16.62
N ASN A 265 -1.81 16.64 -17.21
CA ASN A 265 -2.10 16.85 -18.62
C ASN A 265 -0.94 17.61 -19.24
#